data_AF-A0A9P6XJU3-F1
#
_entry.id   AF-A0A9P6XJU3-F1
#
_cell.length_a   1.000
_cell.length_b   1.000
_cell.length_c   1.000
_cell.angle_alpha   90.00
_cell.angle_beta   90.00
_cell.angle_gamma   90.00
#
_symmetry.space_group_name_H-M   'P 1'
#
loop_
_entity.id
_entity.type
_entity.pdbx_description
1 polymer ?
#
loop_
_entity_poly.entity_id
_entity_poly.type
_entity_poly.pdbx_seq_one_letter_code
_entity_poly.pdbx_strand_id
1 'polypeptide(L)'
;MHRSVAFCQSIFCFTRKRTADGYNEDPDGVKDADVAFVFSNSDSGEQYITVDGNVGDRNNLSLWHNGDNLINAVADANKNTVVVIHSVGPVLMPWIDHPNIKAVVWPGLPGQESGNSLADVLTGKVNPSGRLPYTIAKKASDYNVKIDPSAEVVYKEKLLMGYKWFDAQNITPQFPFGHGLSYTNFTYSDLNGSLDGAEVVQAYLNFPKSIKESPKVLVKKGKKTAIRFILESTEV
;
A
#
# COMPACT_ATOMS: atom_id res chain seq x y z
N MET A 1 33.72 -25.05 -1.07
CA MET A 1 33.81 -23.79 -0.29
C MET A 1 33.01 -22.71 -1.00
N HIS A 2 31.72 -22.58 -0.71
CA HIS A 2 30.91 -21.46 -1.18
C HIS A 2 30.75 -20.50 0.00
N ARG A 3 31.25 -19.26 -0.17
CA ARG A 3 31.14 -18.21 0.83
C ARG A 3 29.67 -17.81 0.96
N SER A 4 29.09 -18.08 2.12
CA SER A 4 27.81 -17.50 2.55
C SER A 4 27.95 -15.98 2.55
N VAL A 5 27.11 -15.27 1.82
CA VAL A 5 26.91 -13.83 2.02
C VAL A 5 25.67 -13.69 2.91
N ALA A 6 25.84 -14.03 4.19
CA ALA A 6 25.00 -13.45 5.24
C ALA A 6 25.69 -12.14 5.60
N PHE A 7 25.15 -11.01 5.14
CA PHE A 7 25.63 -9.71 5.60
C PHE A 7 25.01 -9.44 6.96
N CYS A 8 25.51 -10.13 7.99
CA CYS A 8 25.20 -9.85 9.38
C CYS A 8 26.28 -8.87 9.86
N GLN A 9 26.09 -7.59 9.57
CA GLN A 9 26.67 -6.55 10.43
C GLN A 9 25.63 -6.33 11.52
N SER A 10 26.08 -6.13 12.76
CA SER A 10 25.35 -6.12 14.05
C SER A 10 24.02 -5.36 14.15
N ILE A 11 23.54 -4.73 13.07
CA ILE A 11 22.37 -3.85 13.00
C ILE A 11 21.33 -4.35 11.96
N PHE A 12 21.72 -5.15 10.95
CA PHE A 12 20.81 -5.60 9.88
C PHE A 12 21.09 -7.07 9.51
N CYS A 13 20.07 -7.92 9.54
CA CYS A 13 20.16 -9.29 9.04
C CYS A 13 19.04 -9.59 8.03
N PHE A 14 19.42 -10.06 6.84
CA PHE A 14 18.49 -10.45 5.77
C PHE A 14 18.21 -11.95 5.84
N THR A 15 16.94 -12.35 5.82
CA THR A 15 16.47 -13.70 6.22
C THR A 15 16.34 -14.71 5.08
N ARG A 16 16.79 -14.37 3.86
CA ARG A 16 16.77 -15.30 2.73
C ARG A 16 18.12 -15.96 2.52
N LYS A 17 18.22 -17.23 2.91
CA LYS A 17 19.36 -18.08 2.60
C LYS A 17 19.11 -18.80 1.28
N ARG A 18 20.01 -18.62 0.31
CA ARG A 18 19.99 -19.39 -0.93
C ARG A 18 20.48 -20.81 -0.65
N THR A 19 19.61 -21.80 -0.80
CA THR A 19 19.93 -23.23 -0.75
C THR A 19 19.88 -23.82 -2.16
N ALA A 20 20.25 -25.10 -2.31
CA ALA A 20 20.20 -25.80 -3.60
C ALA A 20 18.77 -25.91 -4.16
N ASP A 21 17.76 -25.80 -3.29
CA ASP A 21 16.34 -26.03 -3.61
C ASP A 21 15.51 -24.73 -3.65
N GLY A 22 16.12 -23.56 -3.39
CA GLY A 22 15.42 -22.26 -3.43
C GLY A 22 15.89 -21.25 -2.38
N TYR A 23 15.00 -20.33 -2.01
CA TYR A 23 15.18 -19.41 -0.88
C TYR A 23 14.44 -19.96 0.34
N ASN A 24 15.18 -20.44 1.35
CA ASN A 24 14.59 -20.92 2.59
C ASN A 24 14.54 -19.80 3.64
N GLU A 25 13.51 -19.86 4.49
CA GLU A 25 13.37 -18.99 5.66
C GLU A 25 14.50 -19.31 6.66
N ASP A 26 15.29 -18.30 7.04
CA ASP A 26 16.32 -18.42 8.09
C ASP A 26 15.99 -17.46 9.26
N PRO A 27 15.00 -17.80 10.10
CA PRO A 27 14.57 -16.95 11.22
C PRO A 27 15.62 -16.87 12.34
N ASP A 28 16.61 -17.77 12.37
CA ASP A 28 17.67 -17.73 13.37
C ASP A 28 18.57 -16.50 13.19
N GLY A 29 18.71 -16.00 11.96
CA GLY A 29 19.54 -14.83 11.67
C GLY A 29 19.03 -13.52 12.29
N VAL A 30 17.76 -13.43 12.70
CA VAL A 30 17.17 -12.19 13.23
C VAL A 30 16.99 -12.18 14.74
N LYS A 31 17.21 -13.29 15.45
CA LYS A 31 16.89 -13.40 16.89
C LYS A 31 17.63 -12.38 17.75
N ASP A 32 18.91 -12.16 17.45
CA ASP A 32 19.79 -11.27 18.22
C ASP A 32 19.84 -9.83 17.68
N ALA A 33 19.13 -9.54 16.58
CA ALA A 33 19.12 -8.21 15.99
C ALA A 33 18.22 -7.25 16.77
N ASP A 34 18.63 -5.99 16.92
CA ASP A 34 17.80 -4.96 17.58
C ASP A 34 16.51 -4.68 16.81
N VAL A 35 16.59 -4.73 15.48
CA VAL A 35 15.49 -4.54 14.53
C VAL A 35 15.64 -5.54 13.39
N ALA A 36 14.54 -6.19 12.99
CA ALA A 36 14.50 -7.09 11.86
C ALA A 36 13.71 -6.47 10.71
N PHE A 37 14.36 -6.28 9.55
CA PHE A 37 13.68 -5.84 8.33
C PHE A 37 13.33 -7.06 7.48
N VAL A 38 12.04 -7.25 7.18
CA VAL A 38 11.56 -8.31 6.28
C VAL A 38 10.99 -7.68 5.02
N PHE A 39 11.48 -8.16 3.87
CA PHE A 39 11.10 -7.65 2.55
C PHE A 39 10.19 -8.65 1.85
N SER A 40 9.08 -8.17 1.31
CA SER A 40 8.16 -8.97 0.52
C SER A 40 7.66 -8.20 -0.69
N ASN A 41 7.01 -8.92 -1.63
CA ASN A 41 6.52 -8.33 -2.86
C ASN A 41 5.25 -8.99 -3.39
N SER A 42 4.65 -8.34 -4.38
CA SER A 42 3.68 -8.95 -5.29
C SER A 42 3.78 -8.23 -6.63
N ASP A 43 3.80 -9.00 -7.72
CA ASP A 43 4.05 -8.51 -9.06
C ASP A 43 2.86 -8.77 -10.01
N SER A 44 2.86 -8.10 -11.16
CA SER A 44 1.88 -8.24 -12.25
C SER A 44 2.45 -7.62 -13.52
N GLY A 45 1.89 -7.93 -14.69
CA GLY A 45 2.38 -7.35 -15.94
C GLY A 45 1.38 -7.39 -17.07
N GLU A 46 1.88 -7.20 -18.29
CA GLU A 46 1.08 -7.36 -19.50
C GLU A 46 0.85 -8.84 -19.82
N GLN A 47 -0.34 -9.15 -20.35
CA GLN A 47 -0.87 -10.51 -20.48
C GLN A 47 -0.04 -11.46 -21.36
N TYR A 48 0.87 -10.96 -22.18
CA TYR A 48 1.72 -11.81 -23.03
C TYR A 48 2.87 -12.50 -22.28
N ILE A 49 3.08 -12.17 -20.99
CA ILE A 49 4.04 -12.85 -20.12
C ILE A 49 3.28 -13.55 -18.99
N THR A 50 3.59 -14.82 -18.76
CA THR A 50 3.13 -15.56 -17.58
C THR A 50 4.27 -15.69 -16.59
N VAL A 51 4.06 -15.23 -15.35
CA VAL A 51 5.04 -15.33 -14.25
C VAL A 51 4.37 -15.99 -13.05
N ASP A 52 4.96 -17.07 -12.54
CA ASP A 52 4.42 -17.85 -11.42
C ASP A 52 2.93 -18.22 -11.57
N GLY A 53 2.52 -18.52 -12.81
CA GLY A 53 1.13 -18.87 -13.15
C GLY A 53 0.15 -17.70 -13.27
N ASN A 54 0.61 -16.45 -13.13
CA ASN A 54 -0.19 -15.23 -13.35
C ASN A 54 -0.02 -14.76 -14.80
N VAL A 55 -1.12 -14.65 -15.55
CA VAL A 55 -1.12 -14.26 -16.96
C VAL A 55 -1.42 -12.76 -17.06
N GLY A 56 -0.41 -11.94 -16.75
CA GLY A 56 -0.57 -10.49 -16.59
C GLY A 56 -1.27 -10.11 -15.28
N ASP A 57 -2.59 -10.31 -15.22
CA ASP A 57 -3.39 -10.08 -14.01
C ASP A 57 -2.99 -11.04 -12.88
N ARG A 58 -3.08 -10.58 -11.63
CA ARG A 58 -2.80 -11.41 -10.45
C ARG A 58 -3.95 -12.36 -10.16
N ASN A 59 -3.63 -13.63 -9.92
CA ASN A 59 -4.61 -14.65 -9.53
C ASN A 59 -5.24 -14.41 -8.15
N ASN A 60 -4.54 -13.68 -7.27
CA ASN A 60 -4.99 -13.36 -5.91
C ASN A 60 -4.33 -12.08 -5.39
N LEU A 61 -4.65 -11.71 -4.15
CA LEU A 61 -4.11 -10.55 -3.45
C LEU A 61 -3.13 -10.93 -2.33
N SER A 62 -2.56 -12.14 -2.32
CA SER A 62 -1.55 -12.51 -1.33
C SER A 62 -0.16 -12.05 -1.76
N LEU A 63 0.77 -11.99 -0.80
CA LEU A 63 2.18 -11.75 -1.12
C LEU A 63 2.74 -12.93 -1.93
N TRP A 64 3.63 -12.64 -2.87
CA TRP A 64 4.29 -13.64 -3.68
C TRP A 64 5.40 -14.35 -2.89
N HIS A 65 5.81 -15.52 -3.40
CA HIS A 65 6.93 -16.30 -2.85
C HIS A 65 6.86 -16.57 -1.33
N ASN A 66 5.66 -16.95 -0.84
CA ASN A 66 5.40 -17.27 0.56
C ASN A 66 5.62 -16.08 1.52
N GLY A 67 5.46 -14.85 1.04
CA GLY A 67 5.77 -13.63 1.80
C GLY A 67 5.06 -13.51 3.15
N ASP A 68 3.80 -13.92 3.24
CA ASP A 68 3.03 -13.86 4.49
C ASP A 68 3.63 -14.77 5.58
N ASN A 69 4.07 -15.98 5.20
CA ASN A 69 4.71 -16.91 6.14
C ASN A 69 6.11 -16.43 6.55
N LEU A 70 6.89 -15.88 5.61
CA LEU A 70 8.18 -15.27 5.92
C LEU A 70 8.03 -14.13 6.93
N ILE A 71 7.01 -13.27 6.78
CA ILE A 71 6.75 -12.17 7.71
C ILE A 71 6.40 -12.71 9.09
N ASN A 72 5.51 -13.70 9.18
CA ASN A 72 5.18 -14.34 10.46
C ASN A 72 6.42 -14.97 11.11
N ALA A 73 7.21 -15.74 10.37
CA ALA A 73 8.41 -16.40 10.90
C ALA A 73 9.45 -15.40 11.44
N VAL A 74 9.63 -14.26 10.75
CA VAL A 74 10.52 -13.19 11.24
C VAL A 74 9.94 -12.49 12.47
N ALA A 75 8.64 -12.21 12.47
CA ALA A 75 7.98 -11.57 13.59
C ALA A 75 7.89 -12.47 14.83
N ASP A 76 7.79 -13.78 14.66
CA ASP A 76 7.88 -14.76 15.76
C ASP A 76 9.30 -14.79 16.37
N ALA A 77 10.33 -14.62 15.53
CA ALA A 77 11.72 -14.67 15.95
C ALA A 77 12.28 -13.35 16.50
N ASN A 78 11.72 -12.19 16.11
CA ASN A 78 12.19 -10.88 16.54
C ASN A 78 11.03 -9.96 16.95
N LYS A 79 11.11 -9.36 18.14
CA LYS A 79 10.07 -8.50 18.71
C LYS A 79 9.93 -7.10 18.08
N ASN A 80 10.89 -6.70 17.24
CA ASN A 80 11.01 -5.38 16.60
C ASN A 80 11.10 -5.56 15.09
N THR A 81 10.03 -6.08 14.48
CA THR A 81 9.98 -6.32 13.04
C THR A 81 9.44 -5.11 12.27
N VAL A 82 10.15 -4.74 11.21
CA VAL A 82 9.71 -3.77 10.20
C VAL A 82 9.48 -4.50 8.89
N VAL A 83 8.25 -4.44 8.38
CA VAL A 83 7.89 -5.06 7.10
C VAL A 83 8.01 -4.03 5.98
N VAL A 84 8.66 -4.39 4.88
CA VAL A 84 8.78 -3.55 3.68
C VAL A 84 8.16 -4.28 2.50
N ILE A 85 7.15 -3.69 1.87
CA ILE A 85 6.41 -4.31 0.77
C ILE A 85 6.56 -3.52 -0.54
N HIS A 86 7.17 -4.15 -1.53
CA HIS A 86 7.20 -3.64 -2.90
C HIS A 86 6.11 -4.32 -3.71
N SER A 87 5.04 -3.59 -4.04
CA SER A 87 3.93 -4.19 -4.79
C SER A 87 3.35 -3.27 -5.85
N VAL A 88 2.94 -3.91 -6.94
CA VAL A 88 2.18 -3.34 -8.07
C VAL A 88 0.79 -2.83 -7.67
N GLY A 89 0.23 -3.30 -6.54
CA GLY A 89 -1.13 -2.97 -6.12
C GLY A 89 -1.45 -3.47 -4.72
N PRO A 90 -2.72 -3.43 -4.28
CA PRO A 90 -3.09 -3.84 -2.93
C PRO A 90 -2.77 -5.33 -2.70
N VAL A 91 -2.34 -5.66 -1.48
CA VAL A 91 -2.20 -7.03 -0.97
C VAL A 91 -2.93 -7.15 0.37
N LEU A 92 -3.41 -8.34 0.69
CA LEU A 92 -3.96 -8.61 2.02
C LEU A 92 -2.81 -8.79 3.02
N MET A 93 -3.05 -8.39 4.27
CA MET A 93 -2.05 -8.44 5.34
C MET A 93 -2.60 -9.20 6.55
N PRO A 94 -2.75 -10.53 6.48
CA PRO A 94 -3.32 -11.32 7.59
C PRO A 94 -2.47 -11.25 8.88
N TRP A 95 -1.20 -10.88 8.76
CA TRP A 95 -0.23 -10.73 9.85
C TRP A 95 -0.20 -9.31 10.45
N ILE A 96 -1.02 -8.36 9.97
CA ILE A 96 -0.90 -6.94 10.33
C ILE A 96 -1.02 -6.65 11.84
N ASP A 97 -1.80 -7.48 12.56
CA ASP A 97 -2.02 -7.37 14.00
C ASP A 97 -1.00 -8.16 14.83
N HIS A 98 0.03 -8.74 14.20
CA HIS A 98 1.07 -9.49 14.90
C HIS A 98 1.83 -8.57 15.87
N PRO A 99 1.93 -8.89 17.17
CA PRO A 99 2.38 -7.96 18.21
C PRO A 99 3.83 -7.48 18.04
N ASN A 100 4.65 -8.28 17.35
CA ASN A 100 6.06 -8.00 17.11
C ASN A 100 6.32 -7.15 15.86
N ILE A 101 5.30 -6.90 15.03
CA ILE A 101 5.41 -6.00 13.88
C ILE A 101 5.19 -4.57 14.37
N LYS A 102 6.21 -3.72 14.19
CA LYS A 102 6.23 -2.34 14.69
C LYS A 102 6.00 -1.30 13.60
N ALA A 103 6.29 -1.65 12.36
CA ALA A 103 6.06 -0.78 11.22
C ALA A 103 5.84 -1.58 9.94
N VAL A 104 5.04 -1.01 9.05
CA VAL A 104 4.91 -1.45 7.66
C VAL A 104 5.25 -0.26 6.77
N VAL A 105 6.20 -0.46 5.86
CA VAL A 105 6.64 0.52 4.88
C VAL A 105 6.19 0.05 3.51
N TRP A 106 5.56 0.95 2.75
CA TRP A 106 5.02 0.67 1.43
C TRP A 106 5.69 1.55 0.36
N PRO A 107 6.87 1.17 -0.16
CA PRO A 107 7.56 1.95 -1.20
C PRO A 107 6.93 1.85 -2.59
N GLY A 108 5.99 0.91 -2.79
CA GLY A 108 5.41 0.65 -4.11
C GLY A 108 6.44 0.10 -5.09
N LEU A 109 6.62 0.79 -6.23
CA LEU A 109 7.56 0.42 -7.29
C LEU A 109 8.56 1.56 -7.57
N PRO A 110 9.61 1.71 -6.75
CA PRO A 110 10.47 2.91 -6.72
C PRO A 110 11.54 2.98 -7.82
N GLY A 111 11.58 2.01 -8.75
CA GLY A 111 12.58 1.99 -9.83
C GLY A 111 14.02 1.80 -9.31
N GLN A 112 15.00 2.34 -10.05
CA GLN A 112 16.42 2.12 -9.79
C GLN A 112 16.92 2.69 -8.44
N GLU A 113 16.24 3.70 -7.89
CA GLU A 113 16.60 4.34 -6.62
C GLU A 113 15.87 3.70 -5.42
N SER A 114 15.37 2.47 -5.57
CA SER A 114 14.64 1.72 -4.53
C SER A 114 15.36 1.73 -3.18
N GLY A 115 16.63 1.33 -3.16
CA GLY A 115 17.41 1.23 -1.92
C GLY A 115 17.68 2.60 -1.29
N ASN A 116 18.07 3.59 -2.10
CA ASN A 116 18.42 4.93 -1.62
C ASN A 116 17.18 5.65 -1.05
N SER A 117 16.06 5.63 -1.78
CA SER A 117 14.82 6.26 -1.34
C SER A 117 14.26 5.61 -0.07
N LEU A 118 14.32 4.28 0.03
CA LEU A 118 13.92 3.56 1.24
C LEU A 118 14.82 3.90 2.43
N ALA A 119 16.14 3.92 2.24
CA ALA A 119 17.10 4.27 3.29
C ALA A 119 16.89 5.69 3.80
N ASP A 120 16.64 6.65 2.91
CA ASP A 120 16.36 8.04 3.26
C ASP A 120 15.12 8.16 4.17
N VAL A 121 14.06 7.37 3.90
CA VAL A 121 12.88 7.31 4.77
C VAL A 121 13.19 6.60 6.08
N LEU A 122 13.72 5.37 6.04
CA LEU A 122 13.96 4.55 7.23
C LEU A 122 14.90 5.19 8.25
N THR A 123 15.86 5.99 7.79
CA THR A 123 16.81 6.71 8.65
C THR A 123 16.29 8.06 9.13
N GLY A 124 15.12 8.49 8.67
CA GLY A 124 14.55 9.79 9.00
C GLY A 124 15.20 10.97 8.27
N LYS A 125 16.09 10.73 7.30
CA LYS A 125 16.66 11.79 6.45
C LYS A 125 15.56 12.49 5.65
N VAL A 126 14.51 11.77 5.26
CA VAL A 126 13.30 12.32 4.66
C VAL A 126 12.08 11.81 5.42
N ASN A 127 11.13 12.70 5.70
CA ASN A 127 9.86 12.34 6.30
C ASN A 127 8.95 11.67 5.24
N PRO A 128 8.37 10.47 5.49
CA PRO A 128 7.44 9.87 4.56
C PRO A 128 6.21 10.76 4.35
N SER A 129 5.93 11.07 3.09
CA SER A 129 4.82 11.94 2.67
C SER A 129 3.87 11.28 1.66
N GLY A 130 4.16 10.05 1.25
CA GLY A 130 3.31 9.29 0.34
C GLY A 130 1.93 9.00 0.94
N ARG A 131 0.90 9.01 0.08
CA ARG A 131 -0.47 8.62 0.41
C ARG A 131 -0.93 7.52 -0.55
N LEU A 132 -1.66 6.54 -0.04
CA LEU A 132 -2.11 5.39 -0.83
C LEU A 132 -3.02 5.85 -1.99
N PRO A 133 -2.70 5.50 -3.25
CA PRO A 133 -3.55 5.83 -4.40
C PRO A 133 -4.69 4.83 -4.61
N TYR A 134 -4.84 3.85 -3.71
CA TYR A 134 -5.88 2.82 -3.71
C TYR A 134 -6.23 2.43 -2.27
N THR A 135 -7.38 1.78 -2.09
CA THR A 135 -7.77 1.19 -0.81
C THR A 135 -7.10 -0.17 -0.63
N ILE A 136 -6.59 -0.47 0.56
CA ILE A 136 -6.16 -1.82 0.95
C ILE A 136 -7.23 -2.40 1.87
N ALA A 137 -7.91 -3.46 1.41
CA ALA A 137 -8.98 -4.13 2.13
C ALA A 137 -8.50 -5.12 3.20
N LYS A 138 -9.40 -5.49 4.12
CA LYS A 138 -9.17 -6.58 5.08
C LYS A 138 -9.38 -7.95 4.45
N LYS A 139 -10.32 -8.06 3.50
CA LYS A 139 -10.62 -9.29 2.76
C LYS A 139 -10.73 -9.01 1.28
N ALA A 140 -10.37 -9.99 0.45
CA ALA A 140 -10.53 -9.87 -1.01
C ALA A 140 -12.01 -9.67 -1.42
N SER A 141 -12.95 -10.24 -0.66
CA SER A 141 -14.39 -10.10 -0.90
C SER A 141 -14.95 -8.69 -0.64
N ASP A 142 -14.18 -7.82 0.02
CA ASP A 142 -14.62 -6.45 0.30
C ASP A 142 -14.56 -5.58 -0.97
N TYR A 143 -13.74 -5.96 -1.95
CA TYR A 143 -13.78 -5.37 -3.28
C TYR A 143 -14.97 -5.91 -4.08
N ASN A 144 -15.64 -5.03 -4.81
CA ASN A 144 -16.77 -5.38 -5.67
C ASN A 144 -16.41 -5.75 -7.11
N VAL A 145 -15.15 -5.61 -7.49
CA VAL A 145 -14.66 -5.95 -8.82
C VAL A 145 -13.72 -7.16 -8.72
N LYS A 146 -13.91 -8.11 -9.63
CA LYS A 146 -13.05 -9.28 -9.81
C LYS A 146 -12.61 -9.34 -11.26
N ILE A 147 -11.51 -10.04 -11.51
CA ILE A 147 -11.04 -10.29 -12.88
C ILE A 147 -12.12 -11.09 -13.61
N ASP A 148 -12.53 -10.58 -14.76
CA ASP A 148 -13.44 -11.23 -15.69
C ASP A 148 -12.65 -11.53 -16.98
N PRO A 149 -12.35 -12.81 -17.29
CA PRO A 149 -11.58 -13.18 -18.46
C PRO A 149 -12.38 -13.10 -19.77
N SER A 150 -13.65 -12.68 -19.71
CA SER A 150 -14.51 -12.53 -20.89
C SER A 150 -14.00 -11.43 -21.81
N ALA A 151 -14.17 -11.62 -23.12
CA ALA A 151 -13.82 -10.61 -24.12
C ALA A 151 -14.66 -9.32 -23.99
N GLU A 152 -15.86 -9.43 -23.40
CA GLU A 152 -16.73 -8.31 -23.08
C GLU A 152 -17.03 -8.31 -21.57
N VAL A 153 -16.73 -7.19 -20.90
CA VAL A 153 -16.91 -7.04 -19.45
C VAL A 153 -17.95 -5.96 -19.18
N VAL A 154 -18.98 -6.31 -18.40
CA VAL A 154 -20.04 -5.38 -18.01
C VAL A 154 -19.73 -4.77 -16.65
N TYR A 155 -19.47 -3.46 -16.62
CA TYR A 155 -19.14 -2.67 -15.43
C TYR A 155 -20.40 -2.38 -14.60
N LYS A 156 -20.86 -3.38 -13.84
CA LYS A 156 -22.10 -3.31 -13.03
C LYS A 156 -21.98 -2.35 -11.85
N GLU A 157 -20.77 -2.21 -11.33
CA GLU A 157 -20.40 -1.30 -10.24
C GLU A 157 -20.48 0.18 -10.63
N LYS A 158 -20.50 0.47 -11.94
CA LYS A 158 -20.58 1.81 -12.52
C LYS A 158 -19.51 2.75 -11.93
N LEU A 159 -19.90 3.56 -10.95
CA LEU A 159 -19.08 4.63 -10.38
C LEU A 159 -18.65 4.33 -8.95
N LEU A 160 -19.17 3.24 -8.39
CA LEU A 160 -18.84 2.73 -7.06
C LEU A 160 -17.61 1.82 -7.19
N MET A 161 -16.44 2.43 -7.38
CA MET A 161 -15.16 1.73 -7.41
C MET A 161 -14.18 2.31 -6.40
N GLY A 162 -13.25 1.47 -5.93
CA GLY A 162 -12.26 1.86 -4.93
C GLY A 162 -12.93 2.36 -3.66
N TYR A 163 -12.41 3.44 -3.08
CA TYR A 163 -12.94 3.99 -1.82
C TYR A 163 -14.44 4.32 -1.87
N LYS A 164 -14.97 4.73 -3.03
CA LYS A 164 -16.40 5.06 -3.18
C LYS A 164 -17.31 3.88 -2.87
N TRP A 165 -16.86 2.66 -3.20
CA TRP A 165 -17.57 1.44 -2.84
C TRP A 165 -17.52 1.21 -1.34
N PHE A 166 -16.34 1.33 -0.74
CA PHE A 166 -16.16 1.15 0.71
C PHE A 166 -17.01 2.13 1.51
N ASP A 167 -17.04 3.41 1.11
CA ASP A 167 -17.87 4.44 1.72
C ASP A 167 -19.36 4.13 1.56
N ALA A 168 -19.80 3.80 0.34
CA ALA A 168 -21.21 3.52 0.05
C ALA A 168 -21.74 2.27 0.76
N GLN A 169 -20.87 1.30 1.04
CA GLN A 169 -21.24 0.05 1.74
C GLN A 169 -20.89 0.07 3.23
N ASN A 170 -20.33 1.17 3.74
CA ASN A 170 -19.85 1.27 5.11
C ASN A 170 -18.87 0.14 5.50
N ILE A 171 -17.97 -0.21 4.57
CA ILE A 171 -16.94 -1.23 4.78
C ILE A 171 -15.68 -0.53 5.30
N THR A 172 -15.18 -0.95 6.46
CA THR A 172 -13.91 -0.43 7.00
C THR A 172 -12.71 -1.11 6.33
N PRO A 173 -11.89 -0.38 5.55
CA PRO A 173 -10.68 -0.97 4.95
C PRO A 173 -9.60 -1.24 6.00
N GLN A 174 -8.55 -1.97 5.60
CA GLN A 174 -7.33 -2.07 6.40
C GLN A 174 -6.56 -0.75 6.38
N PHE A 175 -6.36 -0.20 5.18
CA PHE A 175 -5.84 1.14 4.97
C PHE A 175 -6.69 1.85 3.91
N PRO A 176 -7.34 2.99 4.23
CA PRO A 176 -8.19 3.70 3.27
C PRO A 176 -7.38 4.34 2.15
N PHE A 177 -8.08 4.70 1.07
CA PHE A 177 -7.51 5.56 0.03
C PHE A 177 -7.03 6.87 0.65
N GLY A 178 -5.89 7.38 0.19
CA GLY A 178 -5.32 8.61 0.71
C GLY A 178 -4.66 8.48 2.08
N HIS A 179 -4.62 7.28 2.68
CA HIS A 179 -3.93 7.05 3.95
C HIS A 179 -2.41 7.09 3.78
N GLY A 180 -1.74 7.64 4.77
CA GLY A 180 -0.30 7.57 4.95
C GLY A 180 0.07 8.22 6.28
N LEU A 181 1.14 7.73 6.90
CA LEU A 181 1.66 8.31 8.13
C LEU A 181 2.82 9.26 7.83
N SER A 182 3.22 10.01 8.84
CA SER A 182 4.36 10.92 8.83
C SER A 182 5.13 10.78 10.14
N TYR A 183 6.40 11.16 10.17
CA TYR A 183 7.17 11.27 11.42
C TYR A 183 6.77 12.47 12.28
N THR A 184 5.87 13.33 11.79
CA THR A 184 5.31 14.45 12.55
C THR A 184 3.77 14.43 12.46
N ASN A 185 3.14 15.25 13.29
CA ASN A 185 1.70 15.45 13.28
C ASN A 185 1.37 16.79 12.60
N PHE A 186 0.26 16.81 11.87
CA PHE A 186 -0.29 18.02 11.26
C PHE A 186 -1.67 18.31 11.84
N THR A 187 -1.93 19.57 12.16
CA THR A 187 -3.26 20.05 12.56
C THR A 187 -3.74 21.06 11.53
N TYR A 188 -4.99 20.92 11.10
CA TYR A 188 -5.61 21.83 10.15
C TYR A 188 -6.53 22.79 10.92
N SER A 189 -6.38 24.08 10.67
CA SER A 189 -7.21 25.17 11.20
C SER A 189 -7.33 26.24 10.12
N ASP A 190 -8.36 27.09 10.20
CA ASP A 190 -8.52 28.29 9.36
C ASP A 190 -8.29 28.01 7.87
N LEU A 191 -9.29 27.40 7.20
CA LEU A 191 -9.29 27.05 5.78
C LEU A 191 -9.23 28.31 4.86
N ASN A 192 -8.10 29.00 4.86
CA ASN A 192 -7.74 30.13 4.02
C ASN A 192 -6.21 30.17 3.90
N GLY A 193 -5.63 29.93 2.72
CA GLY A 193 -4.18 30.06 2.56
C GLY A 193 -3.59 29.57 1.23
N SER A 194 -2.35 29.99 0.99
CA SER A 194 -1.40 29.42 0.01
C SER A 194 -0.29 28.77 0.82
N LEU A 195 -0.04 27.47 0.63
CA LEU A 195 0.85 26.67 1.48
C LEU A 195 2.07 26.20 0.68
N ASP A 196 3.27 26.38 1.26
CA ASP A 196 4.48 25.62 0.91
C ASP A 196 4.71 24.57 1.99
N GLY A 197 4.66 23.28 1.62
CA GLY A 197 4.82 22.12 2.49
C GLY A 197 4.54 20.82 1.72
N ALA A 198 5.10 19.69 2.17
CA ALA A 198 5.00 18.39 1.49
C ALA A 198 3.85 17.49 2.01
N GLU A 199 2.83 18.08 2.66
CA GLU A 199 1.63 17.36 3.10
C GLU A 199 0.59 17.32 1.97
N VAL A 200 -0.07 16.17 1.80
CA VAL A 200 -1.11 16.00 0.78
C VAL A 200 -2.48 16.29 1.37
N VAL A 201 -2.90 17.55 1.28
CA VAL A 201 -4.24 17.99 1.68
C VAL A 201 -5.28 17.43 0.70
N GLN A 202 -6.23 16.64 1.23
CA GLN A 202 -7.29 16.02 0.43
C GLN A 202 -8.64 16.62 0.82
N ALA A 203 -9.33 17.23 -0.15
CA ALA A 203 -10.69 17.73 0.02
C ALA A 203 -11.69 16.76 -0.59
N TYR A 204 -12.55 16.19 0.25
CA TYR A 204 -13.65 15.32 -0.17
C TYR A 204 -14.94 16.12 -0.17
N LEU A 205 -15.55 16.28 -1.34
CA LEU A 205 -16.79 17.04 -1.51
C LEU A 205 -17.95 16.09 -1.76
N ASN A 206 -19.04 16.29 -1.01
CA ASN A 206 -20.30 15.60 -1.23
C ASN A 206 -21.26 16.47 -2.03
N PHE A 207 -22.05 15.86 -2.91
CA PHE A 207 -23.13 16.56 -3.57
C PHE A 207 -24.29 16.85 -2.60
N PRO A 208 -25.08 17.91 -2.83
CA PRO A 208 -26.32 18.13 -2.11
C PRO A 208 -27.26 16.93 -2.22
N LYS A 209 -27.96 16.58 -1.13
CA LYS A 209 -28.91 15.43 -1.07
C LYS A 209 -30.02 15.47 -2.13
N SER A 210 -30.29 16.64 -2.73
CA SER A 210 -31.25 16.82 -3.81
C SER A 210 -30.81 16.18 -5.14
N ILE A 211 -29.53 15.88 -5.31
CA ILE A 211 -28.99 15.17 -6.47
C ILE A 211 -28.91 13.67 -6.11
N LYS A 212 -29.90 12.88 -6.53
CA LYS A 212 -30.03 11.44 -6.23
C LYS A 212 -29.01 10.51 -6.91
N GLU A 213 -28.03 11.03 -7.66
CA GLU A 213 -26.98 10.24 -8.31
C GLU A 213 -25.59 10.85 -8.08
N SER A 214 -24.56 9.99 -7.99
CA SER A 214 -23.14 10.38 -8.03
C SER A 214 -22.35 9.40 -8.91
N PRO A 215 -21.30 9.80 -9.65
CA PRO A 215 -21.09 11.05 -10.41
C PRO A 215 -20.81 10.82 -11.93
N LYS A 216 -21.34 11.67 -12.82
CA LYS A 216 -20.77 11.89 -14.17
C LYS A 216 -20.11 13.26 -14.24
N VAL A 217 -18.78 13.31 -14.31
CA VAL A 217 -18.07 14.35 -15.08
C VAL A 217 -16.90 13.70 -15.80
N LEU A 218 -17.10 13.38 -17.07
CA LEU A 218 -16.02 13.40 -18.05
C LEU A 218 -15.72 14.88 -18.29
N VAL A 219 -14.51 15.34 -17.99
CA VAL A 219 -14.07 16.67 -18.41
C VAL A 219 -14.00 16.64 -19.94
N LYS A 220 -15.07 17.12 -20.59
CA LYS A 220 -15.05 17.41 -22.02
C LYS A 220 -14.08 18.57 -22.22
N LYS A 221 -13.13 18.39 -23.14
CA LYS A 221 -12.16 19.38 -23.60
C LYS A 221 -12.87 20.72 -23.87
N GLY A 222 -12.44 21.80 -23.20
CA GLY A 222 -12.77 23.18 -23.59
C GLY A 222 -13.77 23.96 -22.72
N LYS A 223 -13.40 24.28 -21.48
CA LYS A 223 -13.56 25.61 -20.82
C LYS A 223 -13.17 25.43 -19.35
N LYS A 224 -12.11 26.12 -18.90
CA LYS A 224 -11.82 26.27 -17.47
C LYS A 224 -12.88 27.20 -16.90
N THR A 225 -13.92 26.65 -16.28
CA THR A 225 -14.78 27.40 -15.38
C THR A 225 -14.19 27.24 -13.99
N ALA A 226 -13.73 28.34 -13.40
CA ALA A 226 -13.35 28.35 -11.99
C ALA A 226 -14.63 28.16 -11.17
N ILE A 227 -14.83 26.96 -10.63
CA ILE A 227 -15.88 26.71 -9.64
C ILE A 227 -15.31 27.18 -8.31
N ARG A 228 -15.75 28.35 -7.83
CA ARG A 228 -15.46 28.82 -6.47
C ARG A 228 -16.35 28.04 -5.51
N PHE A 229 -15.74 27.20 -4.69
CA PHE A 229 -16.40 26.64 -3.52
C PHE A 229 -16.18 27.62 -2.36
N ILE A 230 -17.27 28.22 -1.86
CA ILE A 230 -17.26 28.89 -0.56
C ILE A 230 -17.61 27.80 0.44
N LEU A 231 -16.64 27.37 1.23
CA LEU A 231 -16.86 26.44 2.33
C LEU A 231 -17.21 27.29 3.55
N GLU A 232 -18.50 27.43 3.84
CA GLU A 232 -18.95 27.97 5.12
C GLU A 232 -18.88 26.84 6.16
N SER A 233 -18.22 27.11 7.30
CA SER A 233 -18.18 26.19 8.42
C SER A 233 -19.60 25.94 8.93
N THR A 234 -20.09 24.72 8.82
CA THR A 234 -21.27 24.30 9.59
C THR A 234 -20.80 23.89 10.98
N GLU A 235 -20.97 24.79 11.95
CA GLU A 235 -21.04 24.39 13.35
C GLU A 235 -22.19 23.41 13.55
N VAL A 236 -21.91 22.20 14.03
CA VAL A 236 -22.66 21.47 15.05
C VAL A 236 -21.70 20.55 15.81
#